data_AF-A0A3S1JJR8-F1
#
_entry.id   AF-A0A3S1JJR8-F1
#
_cell.length_a   1.000
_cell.length_b   1.000
_cell.length_c   1.000
_cell.angle_alpha   90.00
_cell.angle_beta   90.00
_cell.angle_gamma   90.00
#
_symmetry.space_group_name_H-M   'P 1'
#
loop_
_entity.id
_entity.type
_entity.pdbx_description
1 polymer ?
#
loop_
_entity_poly.entity_id
_entity_poly.type
_entity_poly.pdbx_seq_one_letter_code
_entity_poly.pdbx_strand_id
1 'polypeptide(L)'
;MTSNKAEINMLLDIHTTFSKLPVTFRELVSEECNWSIPTFYRKMRGRDKADPNNKGRIIPALSKAEKEAIIRKTQVVYQELTDFLEKYSTN
;
A
#
# COMPACT_ATOMS: atom_id res chain seq x y z
N MET A 1 -28.82 -30.49 1.39
CA MET A 1 -28.08 -29.89 0.26
C MET A 1 -26.71 -29.48 0.77
N THR A 2 -25.74 -30.38 0.69
CA THR A 2 -24.37 -30.12 1.14
C THR A 2 -23.67 -29.30 0.08
N SER A 3 -23.47 -28.00 0.34
CA SER A 3 -22.66 -27.13 -0.51
C SER A 3 -21.23 -27.65 -0.49
N ASN A 4 -20.85 -28.38 -1.53
CA ASN A 4 -19.48 -28.79 -1.79
C ASN A 4 -18.70 -27.52 -2.13
N LYS A 5 -18.19 -26.81 -1.12
CA LYS A 5 -17.27 -25.67 -1.33
C LYS A 5 -16.04 -26.27 -1.99
N ALA A 6 -15.96 -26.19 -3.32
CA ALA A 6 -14.76 -26.54 -4.05
C ALA A 6 -13.61 -25.76 -3.41
N GLU A 7 -12.58 -26.46 -2.95
CA GLU A 7 -11.38 -25.81 -2.42
C GLU A 7 -10.82 -24.89 -3.50
N ILE A 8 -10.69 -23.60 -3.16
CA ILE A 8 -10.16 -22.61 -4.09
C ILE A 8 -8.71 -22.98 -4.36
N ASN A 9 -8.32 -23.00 -5.64
CA ASN A 9 -6.94 -23.22 -6.04
C ASN A 9 -6.02 -22.20 -5.32
N MET A 10 -5.06 -22.69 -4.55
CA MET A 10 -4.17 -21.86 -3.72
C MET A 10 -3.44 -20.80 -4.55
N LEU A 11 -2.96 -21.14 -5.76
CA LEU A 11 -2.29 -20.19 -6.63
C LEU A 11 -3.24 -19.07 -7.07
N LEU A 12 -4.47 -19.40 -7.45
CA LEU A 12 -5.50 -18.41 -7.80
C LEU A 12 -5.82 -17.49 -6.62
N ASP A 13 -5.95 -18.04 -5.43
CA ASP A 13 -6.31 -17.29 -4.22
C ASP A 13 -5.20 -16.31 -3.79
N ILE A 14 -3.94 -16.79 -3.74
CA ILE A 14 -2.77 -15.97 -3.42
C ILE A 14 -2.58 -14.87 -4.48
N HIS A 15 -2.64 -15.20 -5.77
CA HIS A 15 -2.48 -14.23 -6.85
C HIS A 15 -3.58 -13.14 -6.81
N THR A 16 -4.82 -13.54 -6.55
CA THR A 16 -5.95 -12.60 -6.40
C THR A 16 -5.72 -11.66 -5.23
N THR A 17 -5.19 -12.16 -4.11
CA THR A 17 -4.88 -11.35 -2.93
C THR A 17 -3.74 -10.36 -3.22
N PHE A 18 -2.65 -10.81 -3.85
CA PHE A 18 -1.56 -9.92 -4.28
C PHE A 18 -2.03 -8.81 -5.21
N SER A 19 -2.98 -9.12 -6.11
CA SER A 19 -3.55 -8.12 -7.02
C SER A 19 -4.35 -7.03 -6.29
N LYS A 20 -4.87 -7.32 -5.10
CA LYS A 20 -5.61 -6.37 -4.25
C LYS A 20 -4.70 -5.50 -3.39
N LEU A 21 -3.55 -6.01 -2.93
CA LEU A 21 -2.61 -5.27 -2.08
C LEU A 21 -2.28 -3.84 -2.57
N PRO A 22 -1.92 -3.58 -3.85
CA PRO A 22 -1.61 -2.22 -4.29
C PRO A 22 -2.84 -1.30 -4.26
N VAL A 23 -4.05 -1.86 -4.42
CA VAL A 23 -5.31 -1.12 -4.35
C VAL A 23 -5.58 -0.72 -2.91
N THR A 24 -5.52 -1.67 -1.97
CA THR A 24 -5.70 -1.44 -0.53
C THR A 24 -4.67 -0.43 -0.01
N PHE A 25 -3.38 -0.61 -0.36
CA PHE A 25 -2.32 0.32 0.02
C PHE A 25 -2.60 1.75 -0.44
N ARG A 26 -2.99 1.91 -1.71
CA ARG A 26 -3.33 3.23 -2.27
C ARG A 26 -4.47 3.88 -1.50
N GLU A 27 -5.53 3.13 -1.21
CA GLU A 27 -6.72 3.63 -0.51
C GLU A 27 -6.39 4.07 0.91
N LEU A 28 -5.70 3.22 1.67
CA LEU A 28 -5.29 3.51 3.05
C LEU A 28 -4.35 4.73 3.16
N VAL A 29 -3.38 4.85 2.25
CA VAL A 29 -2.49 6.02 2.22
C VAL A 29 -3.25 7.27 1.81
N SER A 30 -4.16 7.15 0.83
CA SER A 30 -4.95 8.28 0.36
C SER A 30 -5.89 8.81 1.44
N GLU A 31 -6.50 7.93 2.23
CA GLU A 31 -7.35 8.30 3.36
C GLU A 31 -6.54 9.01 4.45
N GLU A 32 -5.44 8.40 4.93
CA GLU A 32 -4.62 8.95 6.01
C GLU A 32 -3.98 10.30 5.66
N CYS A 33 -3.53 10.46 4.41
CA CYS A 33 -2.90 11.69 3.93
C CYS A 33 -3.92 12.71 3.36
N ASN A 34 -5.22 12.38 3.34
CA ASN A 34 -6.27 13.15 2.68
C ASN A 34 -5.93 13.49 1.21
N TRP A 35 -5.45 12.50 0.47
CA TRP A 35 -5.13 12.63 -0.95
C TRP A 35 -6.28 12.10 -1.82
N SER A 36 -6.54 12.78 -2.92
CA SER A 36 -7.29 12.19 -4.02
C SER A 36 -6.43 11.17 -4.78
N ILE A 37 -7.06 10.25 -5.52
CA ILE A 37 -6.36 9.27 -6.37
C ILE A 37 -5.34 9.94 -7.32
N PRO A 38 -5.66 11.05 -8.02
CA PRO A 38 -4.67 11.77 -8.82
C PRO A 38 -3.49 12.30 -7.98
N THR A 39 -3.74 12.78 -6.77
CA THR A 39 -2.69 13.28 -5.87
C THR A 39 -1.75 12.16 -5.44
N PHE A 40 -2.28 10.99 -5.10
CA PHE A 40 -1.48 9.80 -4.80
C PHE A 40 -0.49 9.50 -5.94
N TYR A 41 -0.97 9.39 -7.18
CA TYR A 41 -0.10 9.10 -8.31
C TYR A 41 0.89 10.24 -8.64
N ARG A 42 0.52 11.50 -8.40
CA ARG A 42 1.47 12.62 -8.51
C ARG A 42 2.58 12.52 -7.46
N LYS A 43 2.24 12.23 -6.20
CA LYS A 43 3.19 12.06 -5.09
C LYS A 43 4.11 10.86 -5.32
N MET A 44 3.56 9.74 -5.77
CA MET A 44 4.31 8.51 -6.10
C MET A 44 5.41 8.75 -7.15
N ARG A 45 5.15 9.62 -8.13
CA ARG A 45 6.13 9.99 -9.17
C ARG A 45 6.94 11.24 -8.82
N GLY A 46 6.67 11.85 -7.67
CA GLY A 46 7.31 13.07 -7.21
C GLY A 46 8.79 12.84 -6.90
N ARG A 47 9.60 13.87 -7.12
CA ARG A 47 11.03 13.87 -6.76
C ARG A 47 11.32 15.12 -5.94
N ASP A 48 12.27 14.98 -5.04
CA ASP A 48 12.82 16.11 -4.28
C ASP A 48 13.39 17.15 -5.25
N LYS A 49 13.19 18.43 -4.94
CA LYS A 49 13.59 19.54 -5.79
C LYS A 49 14.59 20.43 -5.07
N ALA A 50 15.55 20.99 -5.80
CA ALA A 50 16.38 22.06 -5.26
C ALA A 50 15.50 23.30 -4.98
N ASP A 51 15.75 23.97 -3.85
CA ASP A 51 15.11 25.24 -3.54
C ASP A 51 15.69 26.33 -4.46
N PRO A 52 14.89 26.96 -5.34
CA PRO A 52 15.38 27.98 -6.27
C PRO A 52 15.92 29.22 -5.55
N ASN A 53 15.50 29.47 -4.31
CA ASN A 53 15.86 30.66 -3.54
C ASN A 53 16.98 30.39 -2.55
N ASN A 54 17.31 29.13 -2.26
CA ASN A 54 18.30 28.75 -1.25
C ASN A 54 19.26 27.67 -1.81
N LYS A 55 20.44 28.10 -2.27
CA LYS A 55 21.48 27.17 -2.74
C LYS A 55 21.82 26.14 -1.66
N GLY A 56 21.72 24.86 -2.00
CA GLY A 56 22.01 23.73 -1.11
C GLY A 56 20.81 23.21 -0.31
N ARG A 57 19.66 23.88 -0.34
CA ARG A 57 18.43 23.39 0.31
C ARG A 57 17.60 22.53 -0.64
N ILE A 58 17.01 21.47 -0.11
CA ILE A 58 16.13 20.54 -0.83
C ILE A 58 14.69 20.68 -0.30
N ILE A 59 13.73 20.77 -1.22
CA ILE A 59 12.29 20.70 -0.99
C ILE A 59 11.85 19.25 -1.23
N PRO A 60 11.45 18.51 -0.19
CA PRO A 60 11.11 17.11 -0.35
C PRO A 60 9.76 16.92 -1.07
N ALA A 61 9.63 15.86 -1.87
CA ALA A 61 8.36 15.50 -2.52
C ALA A 61 7.30 15.03 -1.51
N LEU A 62 7.76 14.42 -0.42
CA LEU A 62 6.96 13.92 0.69
C LEU A 62 7.39 14.60 1.99
N SER A 63 6.42 15.15 2.73
CA SER A 63 6.63 15.65 4.07
C SER A 63 6.99 14.51 5.03
N LYS A 64 7.52 14.86 6.21
CA LYS A 64 7.80 13.89 7.27
C LYS A 64 6.54 13.10 7.66
N ALA A 65 5.41 13.78 7.88
CA ALA A 65 4.15 13.16 8.25
C ALA A 65 3.63 12.21 7.15
N GLU A 66 3.75 12.59 5.89
CA GLU A 66 3.38 11.73 4.75
C GLU A 66 4.23 10.45 4.72
N LYS A 67 5.55 10.55 4.97
CA LYS A 67 6.43 9.38 5.03
C LYS A 67 6.05 8.43 6.17
N GLU A 68 5.77 8.98 7.35
CA GLU A 68 5.34 8.19 8.51
C GLU A 68 3.99 7.50 8.25
N ALA A 69 3.03 8.22 7.66
CA ALA A 69 1.74 7.67 7.24
C ALA A 69 1.91 6.50 6.25
N ILE A 70 2.75 6.68 5.22
CA ILE A 70 3.04 5.62 4.24
C ILE A 70 3.57 4.37 4.94
N ILE A 71 4.56 4.50 5.84
CA ILE A 71 5.11 3.34 6.58
C ILE A 71 4.04 2.65 7.43
N ARG A 72 3.24 3.41 8.19
CA ARG A 72 2.16 2.84 9.01
C ARG A 72 1.16 2.05 8.16
N LYS A 73 0.73 2.59 7.01
CA LYS A 73 -0.26 1.91 6.15
C LYS A 73 0.34 0.73 5.39
N THR A 74 1.62 0.75 5.05
CA THR A 74 2.33 -0.43 4.56
C THR A 74 2.31 -1.57 5.59
N GLN A 75 2.53 -1.26 6.88
CA GLN A 75 2.50 -2.27 7.95
C GLN A 75 1.10 -2.90 8.09
N VAL A 76 0.04 -2.11 7.98
CA VAL A 76 -1.35 -2.61 7.97
C VAL A 76 -1.57 -3.60 6.83
N VAL A 77 -1.22 -3.21 5.60
CA VAL A 77 -1.36 -4.09 4.41
C VAL A 77 -0.52 -5.37 4.54
N TYR A 78 0.68 -5.26 5.12
CA TYR A 78 1.54 -6.41 5.35
C TYR A 78 0.98 -7.38 6.41
N GLN A 79 0.36 -6.85 7.47
CA GLN A 79 -0.30 -7.66 8.48
C GLN A 79 -1.51 -8.40 7.87
N GLU A 80 -2.35 -7.70 7.11
CA GLU A 80 -3.48 -8.33 6.40
C GLU A 80 -3.04 -9.46 5.47
N LEU A 81 -1.91 -9.28 4.78
CA LEU A 81 -1.33 -10.34 3.96
C LEU A 81 -0.84 -11.52 4.81
N THR A 82 -0.18 -11.24 5.92
CA THR A 82 0.34 -12.28 6.82
C THR A 82 -0.81 -13.11 7.39
N ASP A 83 -1.83 -12.45 7.93
CA ASP A 83 -3.05 -13.09 8.45
C ASP A 83 -3.74 -13.94 7.36
N PHE A 84 -3.79 -13.43 6.12
CA PHE A 84 -4.29 -14.20 4.99
C PHE A 84 -3.47 -15.46 4.71
N LEU A 85 -2.14 -15.40 4.82
CA LEU A 85 -1.25 -16.52 4.54
C LEU A 85 -1.28 -17.59 5.62
N GLU A 86 -1.66 -17.25 6.86
CA GLU A 86 -1.80 -18.22 7.96
C GLU A 86 -2.71 -19.40 7.61
N LYS A 87 -3.71 -19.20 6.75
CA LYS A 87 -4.59 -20.30 6.27
C LYS A 87 -3.86 -21.38 5.49
N TYR A 88 -2.65 -21.10 5.00
CA TYR A 88 -1.81 -22.00 4.24
C TYR A 88 -0.54 -22.41 4.99
N SER A 89 -0.34 -21.91 6.21
CA SER A 89 0.76 -22.35 7.05
C SER A 89 0.53 -23.81 7.44
N THR A 90 1.29 -24.71 6.81
CA THR A 90 1.33 -26.13 7.15
C THR A 90 2.02 -26.28 8.51
N ASN A 91 1.34 -26.93 9.47
CA ASN A 91 2.04 -27.64 10.55
C ASN A 91 2.72 -28.89 9.99
#